data_AF-A0A6G4R4N0-F1
#
_entry.id   AF-A0A6G4R4N0-F1
#
_cell.length_a   1.000
_cell.length_b   1.000
_cell.length_c   1.000
_cell.angle_alpha   90.00
_cell.angle_beta   90.00
_cell.angle_gamma   90.00
#
_symmetry.space_group_name_H-M   'P 1'
#
loop_
_entity.id
_entity.type
_entity.pdbx_description
1 polymer ?
#
loop_
_entity_poly.entity_id
_entity_poly.type
_entity_poly.pdbx_seq_one_letter_code
_entity_poly.pdbx_strand_id
1 'polypeptide(L)'
;MSLISVALQVLLAVLLMVALVFGWRLERKLKALRDAQSGFAKAVADLDNAAQRAEQGLADLRAATDEASEYLADRIEKAKALALQLDERMTRAAAAPRIEARPEPAQRPARDPRDFAAPPAPEAAPAGGRRLNAQDFEAMLEREARARGAGPATSRPATAANSSPISSPTPARETPRSRARVDDDLFDGPDPASRPGSPFRDRR
;
A
#
# COMPACT_ATOMS: atom_id res chain seq x y z
N MET A 1 27.35 -76.64 0.54
CA MET A 1 26.75 -75.70 1.50
C MET A 1 25.28 -76.07 1.66
N SER A 2 24.78 -76.21 2.89
CA SER A 2 23.41 -76.65 3.14
C SER A 2 22.39 -75.62 2.62
N LEU A 3 21.35 -76.05 1.91
CA LEU A 3 20.27 -75.16 1.45
C LEU A 3 19.62 -74.41 2.62
N ILE A 4 19.58 -75.06 3.79
CA ILE A 4 18.97 -74.56 5.01
C ILE A 4 19.75 -73.34 5.56
N SER A 5 21.09 -73.35 5.48
CA SER A 5 21.89 -72.22 5.97
C SER A 5 21.68 -70.98 5.10
N VAL A 6 21.56 -71.16 3.79
CA VAL A 6 21.27 -70.06 2.85
C VAL A 6 19.88 -69.50 3.13
N ALA A 7 18.88 -70.34 3.35
CA ALA A 7 17.51 -69.89 3.67
C ALA A 7 17.46 -69.06 4.97
N LEU A 8 18.15 -69.49 6.03
CA LEU A 8 18.21 -68.76 7.30
C LEU A 8 18.96 -67.43 7.18
N GLN A 9 20.05 -67.39 6.41
CA GLN A 9 20.79 -66.15 6.12
C GLN A 9 19.92 -65.15 5.36
N VAL A 10 19.18 -65.60 4.34
CA VAL A 10 18.25 -64.75 3.59
C VAL A 10 17.15 -64.22 4.50
N LEU A 11 16.55 -65.08 5.33
CA LEU A 11 15.52 -64.66 6.29
C LEU A 11 16.05 -63.58 7.25
N LEU A 12 17.24 -63.78 7.82
CA LEU A 12 17.88 -62.80 8.71
C LEU A 12 18.15 -61.48 7.97
N ALA A 13 18.68 -61.55 6.74
CA ALA A 13 18.93 -60.37 5.92
C ALA A 13 17.65 -59.58 5.64
N VAL A 14 16.54 -60.26 5.34
CA VAL A 14 15.23 -59.62 5.13
C VAL A 14 14.72 -58.95 6.40
N LEU A 15 14.78 -59.63 7.55
CA LEU A 15 14.37 -59.05 8.84
C LEU A 15 15.18 -57.79 9.17
N LEU A 16 16.48 -57.83 8.93
CA LEU A 16 17.37 -56.68 9.12
C LEU A 16 16.98 -55.52 8.20
N MET A 17 16.67 -55.81 6.93
CA MET A 17 16.26 -54.82 5.95
C MET A 17 14.95 -54.13 6.36
N VAL A 18 13.97 -54.89 6.83
CA VAL A 18 12.71 -54.35 7.37
C VAL A 18 12.97 -53.45 8.58
N ALA A 19 13.79 -53.88 9.53
CA ALA A 19 14.14 -53.08 10.71
C ALA A 19 14.79 -51.75 10.32
N LEU A 20 15.70 -51.78 9.34
CA LEU A 20 16.40 -50.59 8.86
C LEU A 20 15.45 -49.61 8.17
N VAL A 21 14.55 -50.11 7.31
CA VAL A 21 13.50 -49.30 6.67
C VAL A 21 12.58 -48.66 7.73
N PHE A 22 12.21 -49.40 8.77
CA PHE A 22 11.33 -48.89 9.82
C PHE A 22 12.02 -47.80 10.66
N GLY A 23 13.29 -47.99 11.00
CA GLY A 23 14.11 -46.98 11.67
C GLY A 23 14.19 -45.69 10.86
N TRP A 24 14.46 -45.80 9.55
CA TRP A 24 14.55 -44.64 8.65
C TRP A 24 13.22 -43.91 8.47
N ARG A 25 12.10 -44.65 8.41
CA ARG A 25 10.76 -44.08 8.32
C ARG A 25 10.39 -43.30 9.60
N LEU A 26 10.77 -43.80 10.77
CA LEU A 26 10.50 -43.13 12.04
C LEU A 26 11.27 -41.82 12.16
N GLU A 27 12.56 -41.86 11.82
CA GLU A 27 13.42 -40.68 11.87
C GLU A 27 12.94 -39.58 10.91
N ARG A 28 12.50 -39.96 9.70
CA ARG A 28 11.85 -39.01 8.77
C ARG A 28 10.57 -38.39 9.33
N LYS A 29 9.72 -39.17 10.00
CA LYS A 29 8.47 -38.65 10.58
C LYS A 29 8.73 -37.68 11.73
N LEU A 30 9.66 -38.01 12.62
CA LEU A 30 10.08 -37.14 13.72
C LEU A 30 10.71 -35.83 13.20
N LYS A 31 11.55 -35.94 12.16
CA LYS A 31 12.17 -34.78 11.54
C LYS A 31 11.14 -33.87 10.85
N ALA A 32 10.18 -34.44 10.13
CA ALA A 32 9.10 -33.67 9.49
C ALA A 32 8.23 -32.92 10.51
N LEU A 33 7.88 -33.54 11.65
CA LEU A 33 7.13 -32.85 12.72
C LEU A 33 7.93 -31.71 13.34
N ARG A 34 9.22 -31.93 13.61
CA ARG A 34 10.11 -30.92 14.17
C ARG A 34 10.30 -29.74 13.22
N ASP A 35 10.52 -30.04 11.94
CA ASP A 35 10.71 -29.04 10.89
C ASP A 35 9.43 -28.24 10.65
N ALA A 36 8.27 -28.90 10.66
CA ALA A 36 6.96 -28.25 10.64
C ALA A 36 6.78 -27.32 11.85
N GLN A 37 7.11 -27.76 13.07
CA GLN A 37 7.01 -26.93 14.27
C GLN A 37 7.93 -25.69 14.19
N SER A 38 9.17 -25.85 13.72
CA SER A 38 10.06 -24.70 13.50
C SER A 38 9.56 -23.77 12.38
N GLY A 39 8.95 -24.33 11.33
CA GLY A 39 8.31 -23.58 10.26
C GLY A 39 7.11 -22.77 10.76
N PHE A 40 6.26 -23.36 11.60
CA PHE A 40 5.14 -22.67 12.24
C PHE A 40 5.60 -21.58 13.19
N ALA A 41 6.61 -21.84 14.03
CA ALA A 41 7.17 -20.81 14.92
C ALA A 41 7.69 -19.60 14.12
N LYS A 42 8.36 -19.85 13.00
CA LYS A 42 8.82 -18.79 12.10
C LYS A 42 7.66 -18.05 11.43
N ALA A 43 6.68 -18.76 10.90
CA ALA A 43 5.52 -18.15 10.26
C ALA A 43 4.69 -17.30 11.22
N VAL A 44 4.53 -17.74 12.48
CA VAL A 44 3.86 -16.97 13.53
C VAL A 44 4.66 -15.73 13.89
N ALA A 45 5.99 -15.82 13.99
CA ALA A 45 6.83 -14.64 14.22
C ALA A 45 6.75 -13.63 13.06
N ASP A 46 6.70 -14.11 11.82
CA ASP A 46 6.52 -13.24 10.64
C ASP A 46 5.13 -12.58 10.64
N LEU A 47 4.09 -13.31 11.07
CA LEU A 47 2.73 -12.78 11.20
C LEU A 47 2.63 -11.73 12.33
N ASP A 48 3.24 -11.98 13.48
CA ASP A 48 3.26 -11.02 14.60
C ASP A 48 3.95 -9.72 14.19
N ASN A 49 5.10 -9.81 13.49
CA ASN A 49 5.77 -8.64 12.93
C ASN A 49 4.88 -7.87 11.93
N ALA A 50 4.17 -8.59 11.06
CA ALA A 50 3.25 -7.98 10.11
C ALA A 50 2.05 -7.31 10.82
N ALA A 51 1.53 -7.95 11.88
CA ALA A 51 0.44 -7.41 12.69
C ALA A 51 0.88 -6.16 13.45
N GLN A 52 2.03 -6.17 14.11
CA GLN A 52 2.60 -5.00 14.77
C GLN A 52 2.75 -3.82 13.80
N ARG A 53 3.22 -4.08 12.57
CA ARG A 53 3.32 -3.05 11.54
C ARG A 53 1.95 -2.51 11.10
N ALA A 54 0.94 -3.37 11.03
CA ALA A 54 -0.43 -2.96 10.71
C ALA A 54 -1.05 -2.13 11.83
N GLU A 55 -0.82 -2.50 13.10
CA GLU A 55 -1.25 -1.76 14.28
C GLU A 55 -0.60 -0.37 14.34
N GLN A 56 0.70 -0.28 14.06
CA GLN A 56 1.41 0.99 13.96
C GLN A 56 0.83 1.87 12.84
N GLY A 57 0.60 1.31 11.65
CA GLY A 57 -0.02 2.05 10.55
C GLY A 57 -1.43 2.54 10.88
N LEU A 58 -2.22 1.76 11.63
CA LEU A 58 -3.55 2.18 12.10
C LEU A 58 -3.46 3.31 13.14
N ALA A 59 -2.47 3.24 14.04
CA ALA A 59 -2.22 4.29 15.02
C ALA A 59 -1.83 5.61 14.32
N ASP A 60 -0.95 5.53 13.31
CA ASP A 60 -0.54 6.68 12.50
C ASP A 60 -1.74 7.28 11.74
N LEU A 61 -2.59 6.43 11.14
CA LEU A 61 -3.82 6.85 10.45
C LEU A 61 -4.79 7.55 11.41
N ARG A 62 -4.95 7.04 12.64
CA ARG A 62 -5.79 7.68 13.66
C ARG A 62 -5.22 9.04 14.05
N ALA A 63 -3.94 9.11 14.37
CA ALA A 63 -3.28 10.37 14.72
C ALA A 63 -3.39 11.42 13.61
N ALA A 64 -3.15 11.02 12.35
CA ALA A 64 -3.28 11.92 11.20
C ALA A 64 -4.73 12.36 10.96
N THR A 65 -5.70 11.47 11.22
CA THR A 65 -7.14 11.81 11.10
C THR A 65 -7.56 12.77 12.20
N ASP A 66 -7.10 12.56 13.43
CA ASP A 66 -7.38 13.44 14.57
C ASP A 66 -6.80 14.84 14.31
N GLU A 67 -5.54 14.94 13.86
CA GLU A 67 -4.91 16.22 13.49
C GLU A 67 -5.65 16.91 12.33
N ALA A 68 -6.05 16.16 11.30
CA ALA A 68 -6.84 16.69 10.19
C ALA A 68 -8.22 17.19 10.65
N SER A 69 -8.84 16.51 11.62
CA SER A 69 -10.14 16.90 12.18
C SER A 69 -10.06 18.21 12.96
N GLU A 70 -9.02 18.38 13.78
CA GLU A 70 -8.76 19.61 14.54
C GLU A 70 -8.45 20.78 13.59
N TYR A 71 -7.61 20.55 12.58
CA TYR A 71 -7.29 21.55 11.57
C TYR A 71 -8.54 22.00 10.79
N LEU A 72 -9.43 21.06 10.44
CA LEU A 72 -10.67 21.38 9.76
C LEU A 72 -11.63 22.18 10.66
N ALA A 73 -11.72 21.83 11.95
CA ALA A 73 -12.53 22.56 12.91
C ALA A 73 -12.07 24.03 13.06
N ASP A 74 -10.77 24.27 13.19
CA ASP A 74 -10.19 25.62 13.24
C ASP A 74 -10.49 26.43 11.97
N ARG A 75 -10.42 25.80 10.79
CA ARG A 75 -10.78 26.44 9.52
C ARG A 75 -12.27 26.80 9.45
N ILE A 76 -13.16 25.93 9.95
CA ILE A 76 -14.60 26.21 10.01
C ILE A 76 -14.88 27.36 10.97
N GLU A 77 -14.24 27.40 12.13
CA GLU A 77 -14.40 28.49 13.09
C GLU A 77 -13.94 29.83 12.50
N LYS A 78 -12.77 29.87 11.86
CA LYS A 78 -12.28 31.06 11.15
C LYS A 78 -13.22 31.50 10.03
N ALA A 79 -13.75 30.57 9.24
CA ALA A 79 -14.69 30.89 8.18
C ALA A 79 -16.01 31.46 8.74
N LYS A 80 -16.52 30.90 9.84
CA LYS A 80 -17.71 31.43 10.54
C LYS A 80 -17.45 32.83 11.09
N ALA A 81 -16.29 33.08 11.70
CA ALA A 81 -15.92 34.38 12.21
C ALA A 81 -15.84 35.44 11.09
N LEU A 82 -15.25 35.07 9.94
CA LEU A 82 -15.21 35.95 8.76
C LEU A 82 -16.62 36.19 8.18
N ALA A 83 -17.46 35.16 8.13
CA ALA A 83 -18.84 35.31 7.66
C ALA A 83 -19.64 36.28 8.54
N LEU A 84 -19.51 36.20 9.87
CA LEU A 84 -20.13 37.14 10.81
C LEU A 84 -19.62 38.58 10.62
N GLN A 85 -18.30 38.76 10.42
CA GLN A 85 -17.74 40.08 10.15
C GLN A 85 -18.26 40.68 8.83
N LEU A 86 -18.45 39.86 7.79
CA LEU A 86 -19.05 40.30 6.54
C LEU A 86 -20.52 40.70 6.74
N ASP A 87 -21.29 39.91 7.48
CA ASP A 87 -22.70 40.17 7.77
C ASP A 87 -22.90 41.46 8.56
N GLU A 88 -22.07 41.71 9.58
CA GLU A 88 -22.05 42.97 10.33
C GLU A 88 -21.76 44.18 9.44
N ARG A 89 -20.78 44.06 8.53
CA ARG A 89 -20.45 45.14 7.59
C ARG A 89 -21.56 45.40 6.57
N MET A 90 -22.21 44.35 6.06
CA MET A 90 -23.35 44.48 5.16
C MET A 90 -24.55 45.12 5.87
N THR A 91 -24.85 44.68 7.08
CA THR A 91 -25.94 45.23 7.90
C THR A 91 -25.67 46.69 8.24
N ARG A 92 -24.43 47.05 8.60
CA ARG A 92 -24.01 48.45 8.82
C ARG A 92 -24.09 49.29 7.55
N ALA A 93 -23.70 48.74 6.39
CA ALA A 93 -23.80 49.43 5.10
C ALA A 93 -25.27 49.62 4.66
N ALA A 94 -26.15 48.68 5.00
CA ALA A 94 -27.59 48.77 4.75
C ALA A 94 -28.30 49.75 5.71
N ALA A 95 -27.81 49.85 6.96
CA ALA A 95 -28.32 50.79 7.96
C ALA A 95 -27.72 52.20 7.85
N ALA A 96 -26.66 52.39 7.07
CA ALA A 96 -26.15 53.71 6.76
C ALA A 96 -27.21 54.46 5.94
N PRO A 97 -27.67 55.65 6.38
CA PRO A 97 -28.60 56.44 5.59
C PRO A 97 -27.96 56.68 4.23
N ARG A 98 -28.67 56.32 3.17
CA ARG A 98 -28.34 56.70 1.79
C ARG A 98 -28.43 58.22 1.73
N ILE A 99 -27.37 58.90 2.18
CA ILE A 99 -27.25 60.35 2.04
C ILE A 99 -27.32 60.58 0.55
N GLU A 100 -28.41 61.19 0.14
CA GLU A 100 -28.69 61.67 -1.20
C GLU A 100 -27.56 62.60 -1.62
N ALA A 101 -26.54 62.03 -2.26
CA ALA A 101 -25.58 62.78 -3.03
C ALA A 101 -25.80 62.40 -4.49
N ARG A 102 -26.74 63.11 -5.11
CA ARG A 102 -26.74 63.34 -6.54
C ARG A 102 -25.63 64.34 -6.85
N PRO A 103 -24.58 63.96 -7.59
CA PRO A 103 -23.92 64.90 -8.47
C PRO A 103 -24.45 64.68 -9.89
N GLU A 104 -24.80 65.78 -10.52
CA GLU A 104 -25.13 65.87 -11.93
C GLU A 104 -24.05 65.22 -12.83
N PRO A 105 -24.43 64.75 -14.03
CA PRO A 105 -23.47 64.38 -15.06
C PRO A 105 -22.84 65.64 -15.65
N ALA A 106 -21.87 66.23 -14.95
CA ALA A 106 -20.97 67.23 -15.51
C ALA A 106 -19.97 66.52 -16.45
N GLN A 107 -20.30 66.58 -17.74
CA GLN A 107 -19.41 66.64 -18.91
C GLN A 107 -17.95 66.18 -18.68
N ARG A 108 -17.63 64.97 -19.14
CA ARG A 108 -16.25 64.60 -19.45
C ARG A 108 -15.80 65.33 -20.71
N PRO A 109 -14.75 66.16 -20.70
CA PRO A 109 -14.06 66.52 -21.92
C PRO A 109 -13.40 65.25 -22.49
N ALA A 110 -13.57 65.03 -23.79
CA ALA A 110 -12.99 63.91 -24.52
C ALA A 110 -11.48 63.87 -24.30
N ARG A 111 -10.98 62.75 -23.73
CA ARG A 111 -9.56 62.45 -23.61
C ARG A 111 -9.10 61.87 -24.94
N ASP A 112 -8.14 62.54 -25.57
CA ASP A 112 -7.51 62.15 -26.83
C ASP A 112 -6.86 60.74 -26.72
N PRO A 113 -7.15 59.77 -27.61
CA PRO A 113 -6.64 58.40 -27.49
C PRO A 113 -5.16 58.17 -27.86
N ARG A 114 -4.30 59.20 -27.88
CA ARG A 114 -2.96 59.08 -28.48
C ARG A 114 -1.76 59.42 -27.63
N ASP A 115 -1.93 59.62 -26.34
CA ASP A 115 -0.80 59.72 -25.41
C ASP A 115 -0.87 58.55 -24.44
N PHE A 116 -0.09 57.51 -24.74
CA PHE A 116 0.79 56.75 -23.84
C PHE A 116 1.24 55.49 -24.58
N ALA A 117 2.16 55.72 -25.52
CA ALA A 117 3.02 54.71 -26.07
C ALA A 117 3.80 54.01 -24.93
N ALA A 118 4.05 52.72 -25.14
CA ALA A 118 4.68 51.79 -24.22
C ALA A 118 5.95 52.34 -23.52
N PRO A 119 6.16 52.05 -22.22
CA PRO A 119 7.48 52.21 -21.63
C PRO A 119 8.43 51.12 -22.16
N PRO A 120 9.65 51.48 -22.63
CA PRO A 120 10.71 50.50 -22.85
C PRO A 120 11.20 49.98 -21.49
N ALA A 121 11.50 48.68 -21.46
CA ALA A 121 11.98 47.97 -20.29
C ALA A 121 13.20 48.64 -19.64
N PRO A 122 13.22 48.76 -18.31
CA PRO A 122 14.42 48.60 -17.51
C PRO A 122 14.48 47.17 -16.97
N GLU A 123 15.54 46.53 -17.41
CA GLU A 123 16.09 45.25 -17.01
C GLU A 123 16.39 45.19 -15.49
N ALA A 124 16.16 44.00 -14.93
CA ALA A 124 16.74 43.46 -13.69
C ALA A 124 16.40 44.10 -12.33
N ALA A 125 15.29 43.65 -11.74
CA ALA A 125 15.19 43.39 -10.30
C ALA A 125 14.75 41.92 -10.10
N PRO A 126 15.40 41.12 -9.23
CA PRO A 126 15.19 39.69 -9.17
C PRO A 126 13.95 39.37 -8.31
N ALA A 127 12.77 39.45 -8.91
CA ALA A 127 11.56 38.88 -8.36
C ALA A 127 11.29 37.54 -9.02
N GLY A 128 11.13 36.52 -8.19
CA GLY A 128 10.29 35.38 -8.56
C GLY A 128 11.06 34.11 -8.82
N GLY A 129 11.14 33.30 -7.75
CA GLY A 129 11.30 31.86 -7.86
C GLY A 129 12.70 31.48 -8.31
N ARG A 130 13.48 30.97 -7.35
CA ARG A 130 14.55 30.02 -7.66
C ARG A 130 13.90 28.88 -8.45
N ARG A 131 13.80 29.03 -9.78
CA ARG A 131 13.53 27.92 -10.68
C ARG A 131 14.68 26.99 -10.37
N LEU A 132 14.37 25.91 -9.66
CA LEU A 132 15.26 24.80 -9.43
C LEU A 132 15.59 24.31 -10.84
N ASN A 133 16.69 24.82 -11.38
CA ASN A 133 17.06 24.54 -12.76
C ASN A 133 17.54 23.09 -12.78
N ALA A 134 17.38 22.41 -13.91
CA ALA A 134 17.88 21.04 -14.06
C ALA A 134 19.36 20.91 -13.66
N GLN A 135 20.14 21.98 -13.88
CA GLN A 135 21.54 22.10 -13.49
C GLN A 135 21.77 22.02 -11.97
N ASP A 136 20.87 22.59 -11.16
CA ASP A 136 20.97 22.52 -9.69
C ASP A 136 20.64 21.10 -9.18
N PHE A 137 19.74 20.40 -9.87
CA PHE A 137 19.40 19.00 -9.60
C PHE A 137 20.55 18.06 -9.97
N GLU A 138 21.19 18.27 -11.12
CA GLU A 138 22.39 17.52 -11.54
C GLU A 138 23.53 17.71 -10.53
N ALA A 139 23.75 18.93 -10.04
CA ALA A 139 24.78 19.20 -9.03
C ALA A 139 24.52 18.49 -7.69
N MET A 140 23.25 18.31 -7.27
CA MET A 140 22.93 17.52 -6.08
C MET A 140 23.17 16.02 -6.30
N LEU A 141 22.79 15.49 -7.46
CA LEU A 141 22.98 14.07 -7.80
C LEU A 141 24.47 13.70 -7.89
N GLU A 142 25.29 14.57 -8.48
CA GLU A 142 26.73 14.36 -8.59
C GLU A 142 27.42 14.40 -7.22
N ARG A 143 26.94 15.26 -6.31
CA ARG A 143 27.39 15.30 -4.91
C ARG A 143 27.00 14.05 -4.13
N GLU A 144 25.79 13.53 -4.34
CA GLU A 144 25.34 12.27 -3.72
C GLU A 144 26.12 11.06 -4.27
N ALA A 145 26.37 11.01 -5.58
CA ALA A 145 27.17 9.97 -6.21
C ALA A 145 28.61 9.96 -5.67
N ARG A 146 29.21 11.13 -5.46
CA ARG A 146 30.54 11.26 -4.85
C ARG A 146 30.54 10.84 -3.38
N ALA A 147 29.46 11.14 -2.64
CA ALA A 147 29.30 10.72 -1.25
C ALA A 147 29.09 9.21 -1.12
N ARG A 148 28.36 8.58 -2.05
CA ARG A 148 28.19 7.11 -2.13
C ARG A 148 29.45 6.40 -2.64
N GLY A 149 30.24 7.06 -3.50
CA GLY A 149 31.49 6.54 -4.06
C GLY A 149 32.69 6.59 -3.10
N ALA A 150 32.57 7.30 -1.97
CA ALA A 150 33.64 7.45 -0.97
C ALA A 150 33.48 6.50 0.24
N GLY A 151 32.72 5.41 0.12
CA GLY A 151 32.69 4.31 1.08
C GLY A 151 33.63 3.19 0.66
N PRO A 152 34.42 2.58 1.58
CA PRO A 152 35.36 1.53 1.21
C PRO A 152 34.62 0.34 0.57
N ALA A 153 35.13 -0.08 -0.58
CA ALA A 153 34.60 -1.16 -1.39
C ALA A 153 34.51 -2.47 -0.60
N THR A 154 33.31 -2.83 -0.15
CA THR A 154 32.96 -4.22 0.14
C THR A 154 32.22 -4.78 -1.07
N SER A 155 32.94 -5.60 -1.82
CA SER A 155 32.46 -6.49 -2.87
C SER A 155 31.08 -7.09 -2.57
N ARG A 156 30.08 -6.78 -3.40
CA ARG A 156 28.86 -7.58 -3.53
C ARG A 156 28.55 -7.76 -5.03
N PRO A 157 28.40 -8.99 -5.52
CA PRO A 157 28.22 -9.23 -6.95
C PRO A 157 26.88 -8.67 -7.43
N ALA A 158 26.91 -8.16 -8.66
CA ALA A 158 25.80 -7.59 -9.37
C ALA A 158 24.69 -8.61 -9.63
N THR A 159 23.49 -8.37 -9.10
CA THR A 159 22.25 -8.81 -9.74
C THR A 159 21.67 -7.61 -10.49
N ALA A 160 21.70 -7.72 -11.81
CA ALA A 160 21.14 -6.74 -12.73
C ALA A 160 19.63 -6.61 -12.51
N ALA A 161 19.21 -5.52 -11.87
CA ALA A 161 17.83 -5.05 -11.90
C ALA A 161 17.75 -3.94 -12.96
N ASN A 162 17.34 -4.36 -14.15
CA ASN A 162 17.09 -3.52 -15.31
C ASN A 162 15.77 -2.78 -15.10
N SER A 163 15.81 -1.53 -14.65
CA SER A 163 14.63 -0.66 -14.54
C SER A 163 14.44 0.14 -15.83
N SER A 164 13.56 -0.34 -16.70
CA SER A 164 13.04 0.39 -17.86
C SER A 164 11.80 1.23 -17.49
N PRO A 165 11.50 2.31 -18.23
CA PRO A 165 10.63 3.39 -17.79
C PRO A 165 9.13 3.12 -17.98
N ILE A 166 8.35 3.86 -17.18
CA ILE A 166 6.88 3.91 -17.13
C ILE A 166 6.28 4.07 -18.54
N SER A 167 5.40 3.14 -18.93
CA SER A 167 4.50 3.27 -20.08
C SER A 167 3.04 3.22 -19.62
N SER A 168 2.25 4.12 -20.20
CA SER A 168 0.82 4.41 -20.02
C SER A 168 -0.12 3.20 -20.19
N PRO A 169 -1.36 3.24 -19.63
CA PRO A 169 -2.25 2.09 -19.60
C PRO A 169 -2.97 1.88 -20.94
N THR A 170 -2.98 0.65 -21.45
CA THR A 170 -3.87 0.20 -22.52
C THR A 170 -4.64 -1.03 -22.01
N PRO A 171 -5.97 -1.13 -22.19
CA PRO A 171 -6.75 -2.21 -21.60
C PRO A 171 -6.89 -3.36 -22.59
N ALA A 172 -6.28 -4.52 -22.32
CA ALA A 172 -6.70 -5.79 -22.93
C ALA A 172 -6.09 -7.01 -22.23
N ARG A 173 -7.00 -7.82 -21.68
CA ARG A 173 -7.04 -9.29 -21.78
C ARG A 173 -6.21 -10.11 -20.78
N GLU A 174 -6.95 -11.03 -20.14
CA GLU A 174 -6.53 -12.27 -19.45
C GLU A 174 -6.39 -12.25 -17.92
N THR A 175 -7.53 -12.53 -17.26
CA THR A 175 -7.64 -13.01 -15.88
C THR A 175 -7.42 -14.53 -15.83
N PRO A 176 -6.53 -15.07 -14.99
CA PRO A 176 -6.53 -16.50 -14.65
C PRO A 176 -7.55 -16.79 -13.52
N ARG A 177 -8.77 -17.19 -13.90
CA ARG A 177 -9.86 -17.64 -12.99
C ARG A 177 -9.75 -19.13 -12.60
N SER A 178 -8.59 -19.58 -12.12
CA SER A 178 -8.38 -21.01 -11.88
C SER A 178 -7.93 -21.38 -10.46
N ARG A 179 -8.04 -20.48 -9.47
CA ARG A 179 -7.56 -20.74 -8.11
C ARG A 179 -8.63 -20.71 -7.00
N ALA A 180 -9.90 -20.72 -7.37
CA ALA A 180 -11.02 -20.62 -6.42
C ALA A 180 -11.97 -21.84 -6.42
N ARG A 181 -11.56 -23.00 -6.94
CA ARG A 181 -12.41 -24.21 -7.01
C ARG A 181 -11.88 -25.42 -6.24
N VAL A 182 -10.76 -25.30 -5.54
CA VAL A 182 -10.12 -26.47 -4.88
C VAL A 182 -10.54 -26.60 -3.41
N ASP A 183 -11.17 -25.57 -2.82
CA ASP A 183 -11.47 -25.54 -1.38
C ASP A 183 -12.93 -25.90 -1.01
N ASP A 184 -13.85 -26.05 -1.96
CA ASP A 184 -15.27 -26.32 -1.66
C ASP A 184 -15.60 -27.81 -1.39
N ASP A 185 -14.76 -28.77 -1.82
CA ASP A 185 -15.06 -30.21 -1.67
C ASP A 185 -14.66 -30.79 -0.29
N LEU A 186 -14.09 -30.00 0.62
CA LEU A 186 -13.59 -30.48 1.92
C LEU A 186 -14.65 -30.44 3.04
N PHE A 187 -15.77 -29.73 2.84
CA PHE A 187 -16.80 -29.51 3.86
C PHE A 187 -18.15 -30.20 3.59
N ASP A 188 -18.34 -30.85 2.44
CA ASP A 188 -19.55 -31.64 2.18
C ASP A 188 -19.44 -33.00 2.88
N GLY A 189 -20.12 -33.09 4.03
CA GLY A 189 -20.37 -34.36 4.72
C GLY A 189 -21.19 -35.32 3.86
N PRO A 190 -21.12 -36.63 4.13
CA PRO A 190 -21.72 -37.64 3.26
C PRO A 190 -23.24 -37.46 3.12
N ASP A 191 -23.67 -37.35 1.88
CA ASP A 191 -25.06 -37.25 1.42
C ASP A 191 -25.96 -38.32 2.09
N PRO A 192 -27.07 -37.94 2.77
CA PRO A 192 -27.99 -38.90 3.39
C PRO A 192 -28.84 -39.69 2.36
N ALA A 193 -28.63 -39.50 1.05
CA ALA A 193 -29.48 -40.03 -0.01
C ALA A 193 -29.27 -41.52 -0.35
N SER A 194 -28.32 -42.21 0.29
CA SER A 194 -28.07 -43.65 0.04
C SER A 194 -28.41 -44.52 1.25
N ARG A 195 -29.63 -44.39 1.79
CA ARG A 195 -30.18 -45.36 2.74
C ARG A 195 -31.12 -46.32 2.00
N PRO A 196 -30.70 -47.57 1.70
CA PRO A 196 -31.61 -48.54 1.10
C PRO A 196 -32.67 -48.95 2.13
N GLY A 197 -33.87 -49.23 1.64
CA GLY A 197 -35.13 -49.19 2.38
C GLY A 197 -35.21 -50.06 3.64
N SER A 198 -35.97 -49.55 4.61
CA SER A 198 -36.53 -50.33 5.72
C SER A 198 -38.06 -50.21 5.64
N PRO A 199 -38.82 -51.32 5.45
CA PRO A 199 -40.26 -51.26 5.27
C PRO A 199 -40.99 -51.56 6.59
N PHE A 200 -41.16 -50.61 7.50
CA PHE A 200 -41.96 -50.79 8.72
C PHE A 200 -42.31 -49.40 9.28
N ARG A 201 -43.52 -49.01 9.68
CA ARG A 201 -44.87 -49.57 9.71
C ARG A 201 -45.76 -48.45 10.29
N ASP A 202 -46.99 -48.31 9.80
CA ASP A 202 -48.07 -47.54 10.43
C ASP A 202 -48.15 -47.75 11.95
N ARG A 203 -48.37 -46.68 12.72
CA ARG A 203 -49.62 -46.45 13.48
C ARG A 203 -49.53 -45.28 14.45
N ARG A 204 -50.61 -44.49 14.39
CA ARG A 204 -51.21 -43.57 15.38
C ARG A 204 -50.61 -42.20 15.55
#